data_AF-A0A6H5JQ56-F1
#
_entry.id   AF-A0A6H5JQ56-F1
#
_cell.length_a   1.000
_cell.length_b   1.000
_cell.length_c   1.000
_cell.angle_alpha   90.00
_cell.angle_beta   90.00
_cell.angle_gamma   90.00
#
_symmetry.space_group_name_H-M   'P 1'
#
loop_
_entity.id
_entity.type
_entity.pdbx_description
1 polymer ?
#
loop_
_entity_poly.entity_id
_entity_poly.type
_entity_poly.pdbx_seq_one_letter_code
_entity_poly.pdbx_strand_id
1 'polypeptide(L)'
;MIPVMLFGVLFAKKQYSVREYLCVALITMGIVIFNLAKGSKTEEDKQNSTYGLSLLVTSLIFDGVMTSSQERLKTICKPTAYEMMFYTNAWALGFLSAAAFASGQWVKGSLFCADNPLVMGYVVAFSLTAACGQFFIYYTITTFSPLACATITTTRKFFTIVFSVITFGHSISLKQWGGVAMVFVGIGFYMHGKHKRPRDEGGHDLRHDESEASMRLLEEGDCDASFIDRRPPSSLE
;
A
#
# COMPACT_ATOMS: atom_id res chain seq x y z
N MET A 1 7.82 -0.77 1.52
CA MET A 1 8.29 -1.51 0.33
C MET A 1 8.44 -3.00 0.63
N ILE A 2 9.18 -3.40 1.67
CA ILE A 2 9.36 -4.83 2.04
C ILE A 2 8.03 -5.58 2.25
N PRO A 3 7.06 -5.09 3.06
CA PRO A 3 5.81 -5.81 3.26
C PRO A 3 5.01 -5.96 1.96
N VAL A 4 4.90 -4.87 1.19
CA VAL A 4 4.21 -4.87 -0.13
C VAL A 4 4.81 -5.92 -1.07
N MET A 5 6.14 -6.05 -1.10
CA MET A 5 6.83 -7.03 -1.94
C MET A 5 6.64 -8.46 -1.43
N LEU A 6 6.77 -8.67 -0.13
CA LEU A 6 6.61 -9.99 0.52
C LEU A 6 5.17 -10.51 0.40
N PHE A 7 4.17 -9.67 0.67
CA PHE A 7 2.76 -10.02 0.51
C PHE A 7 2.35 -10.11 -0.97
N GLY A 8 3.02 -9.38 -1.87
CA GLY A 8 2.87 -9.58 -3.32
C GLY A 8 3.34 -10.97 -3.77
N VAL A 9 4.39 -11.53 -3.16
CA VAL A 9 4.82 -12.92 -3.46
C VAL A 9 3.91 -13.94 -2.82
N LEU A 10 3.54 -13.76 -1.55
CA LEU A 10 2.71 -14.73 -0.82
C LEU A 10 1.27 -14.81 -1.34
N PHE A 11 0.63 -13.67 -1.64
CA PHE A 11 -0.79 -13.63 -2.02
C PHE A 11 -1.03 -13.49 -3.52
N ALA A 12 -0.12 -12.85 -4.27
CA ALA A 12 -0.25 -12.68 -5.71
C ALA A 12 0.68 -13.60 -6.52
N LYS A 13 1.35 -14.58 -5.86
CA LYS A 13 2.29 -15.58 -6.43
C LYS A 13 3.37 -15.00 -7.37
N LYS A 14 3.64 -13.70 -7.26
CA LYS A 14 4.44 -12.98 -8.25
C LYS A 14 5.93 -13.24 -8.02
N GLN A 15 6.64 -13.58 -9.10
CA GLN A 15 8.10 -13.63 -9.07
C GLN A 15 8.67 -12.25 -9.40
N TYR A 16 9.18 -11.57 -8.37
CA TYR A 16 10.00 -10.39 -8.58
C TYR A 16 11.40 -10.78 -9.03
N SER A 17 11.98 -9.99 -9.93
CA SER A 17 13.36 -10.23 -10.37
C SER A 17 14.32 -10.02 -9.20
N VAL A 18 15.41 -10.79 -9.17
CA VAL A 18 16.52 -10.60 -8.21
C VAL A 18 16.99 -9.14 -8.17
N ARG A 19 16.95 -8.43 -9.31
CA ARG A 19 17.28 -7.01 -9.39
C ARG A 19 16.34 -6.13 -8.57
N GLU A 20 15.04 -6.43 -8.55
CA GLU A 20 14.05 -5.68 -7.77
C GLU A 20 14.24 -5.90 -6.27
N TYR A 21 14.58 -7.14 -5.86
CA TYR A 21 14.92 -7.43 -4.46
C TYR A 21 16.18 -6.68 -4.03
N LEU A 22 17.22 -6.67 -4.87
CA LEU A 22 18.44 -5.90 -4.60
C LEU A 22 18.17 -4.39 -4.52
N CYS A 23 17.31 -3.84 -5.38
CA CYS A 23 16.90 -2.43 -5.31
C CYS A 23 16.25 -2.11 -3.95
N VAL A 24 15.25 -2.91 -3.55
CA VAL A 24 14.52 -2.69 -2.29
C VAL A 24 15.45 -2.86 -1.09
N ALA A 25 16.33 -3.87 -1.11
CA ALA A 25 17.34 -4.06 -0.07
C ALA A 25 18.27 -2.83 0.04
N LEU A 26 18.81 -2.32 -1.07
CA LEU A 26 19.66 -1.12 -1.09
C LEU A 26 18.94 0.12 -0.55
N ILE A 27 17.70 0.37 -0.98
CA ILE A 27 16.90 1.51 -0.49
C ILE A 27 16.67 1.38 1.02
N THR A 28 16.30 0.18 1.49
CA THR A 28 16.02 -0.04 2.92
C THR A 28 17.29 0.12 3.76
N MET A 29 18.43 -0.44 3.31
CA MET A 29 19.72 -0.29 3.98
C MET A 29 20.15 1.19 4.05
N GLY A 30 20.00 1.95 2.97
CA GLY A 30 20.30 3.38 2.96
C GLY A 30 19.48 4.18 3.96
N ILE A 31 18.18 3.89 4.08
CA ILE A 31 17.28 4.51 5.08
C ILE A 31 17.70 4.13 6.52
N VAL A 32 18.05 2.88 6.76
CA VAL A 32 18.50 2.41 8.09
C VAL A 32 19.80 3.10 8.49
N ILE A 33 20.78 3.18 7.59
CA ILE A 33 22.05 3.89 7.83
C ILE A 33 21.79 5.38 8.11
N PHE A 34 20.93 6.02 7.32
CA PHE A 34 20.55 7.42 7.51
C PHE A 34 19.90 7.67 8.88
N ASN A 35 19.00 6.78 9.30
CA ASN A 35 18.29 6.88 10.57
C ASN A 35 19.23 6.64 11.77
N LEU A 36 20.04 5.59 11.73
CA LEU A 36 21.03 5.28 12.78
C LEU A 36 22.07 6.39 12.94
N ALA A 37 22.48 7.03 11.84
CA ALA A 37 23.44 8.12 11.87
C ALA A 37 22.84 9.46 12.39
N LYS A 38 21.53 9.53 12.64
CA LYS A 38 20.85 10.70 13.24
C LYS A 38 21.06 10.82 14.77
N GLY A 39 21.65 9.81 15.41
CA GLY A 39 21.92 9.79 16.85
C GLY A 39 20.70 9.35 17.68
N SER A 40 20.92 8.48 18.66
CA SER A 40 19.90 7.91 19.54
C SER A 40 19.35 8.96 20.52
N LYS A 41 18.03 9.11 20.58
CA LYS A 41 17.36 9.86 21.65
C LYS A 41 17.40 9.09 22.98
N THR A 42 17.36 9.84 24.07
CA THR A 42 17.53 9.47 25.49
C THR A 42 16.64 8.30 25.97
N GLU A 43 17.15 7.56 26.96
CA GLU A 43 16.62 6.30 27.55
C GLU A 43 15.15 6.31 28.04
N GLU A 44 14.48 7.46 28.20
CA GLU A 44 13.06 7.52 28.57
C GLU A 44 12.09 7.11 27.44
N ASP A 45 12.54 7.09 26.17
CA ASP A 45 11.72 6.70 25.00
C ASP A 45 11.50 5.17 24.86
N LYS A 46 12.18 4.32 25.65
CA LYS A 46 12.18 2.85 25.45
C LYS A 46 10.88 2.14 25.84
N GLN A 47 10.12 2.61 26.83
CA GLN A 47 8.94 1.88 27.31
C GLN A 47 7.74 1.95 26.34
N ASN A 48 7.57 3.06 25.62
CA ASN A 48 6.59 3.17 24.53
C ASN A 48 7.14 2.65 23.18
N SER A 49 8.46 2.43 23.08
CA SER A 49 9.14 2.03 21.85
C SER A 49 8.69 0.65 21.35
N THR A 50 8.58 -0.36 22.22
CA THR A 50 8.20 -1.71 21.78
C THR A 50 6.75 -1.78 21.30
N TYR A 51 5.82 -1.11 21.99
CA TYR A 51 4.42 -1.06 21.59
C TYR A 51 4.23 -0.21 20.31
N GLY A 52 4.90 0.94 20.21
CA GLY A 52 4.90 1.73 18.99
C GLY A 52 5.52 0.98 17.80
N LEU A 53 6.60 0.23 18.03
CA LEU A 53 7.25 -0.60 17.02
C LEU A 53 6.34 -1.75 16.59
N SER A 54 5.64 -2.42 17.51
CA SER A 54 4.70 -3.49 17.17
C SER A 54 3.50 -2.97 16.38
N LEU A 55 2.96 -1.79 16.73
CA LEU A 55 1.92 -1.11 15.96
C LEU A 55 2.40 -0.74 14.55
N LEU A 56 3.64 -0.25 14.40
CA LEU A 56 4.22 0.07 13.10
C LEU A 56 4.38 -1.18 12.22
N VAL A 57 4.92 -2.27 12.77
CA VAL A 57 5.06 -3.54 12.03
C VAL A 57 3.69 -4.07 11.60
N THR A 58 2.72 -4.04 12.50
CA THR A 58 1.35 -4.48 12.23
C THR A 58 0.69 -3.64 11.14
N SER A 59 0.79 -2.31 11.22
CA SER A 59 0.27 -1.39 10.18
C SER A 59 0.91 -1.66 8.82
N LEU A 60 2.22 -1.89 8.79
CA LEU A 60 2.96 -2.18 7.57
C LEU A 60 2.58 -3.53 6.94
N ILE A 61 2.24 -4.53 7.77
CA ILE A 61 1.68 -5.80 7.30
C ILE A 61 0.31 -5.58 6.66
N PHE A 62 -0.59 -4.86 7.33
CA PHE A 62 -1.90 -4.54 6.78
C PHE A 62 -1.82 -3.73 5.49
N ASP A 63 -0.91 -2.77 5.40
CA ASP A 63 -0.63 -2.05 4.15
C ASP A 63 -0.18 -3.00 3.03
N GLY A 64 0.68 -3.99 3.36
CA GLY A 64 1.10 -5.03 2.43
C GLY A 64 -0.05 -5.88 1.92
N VAL A 65 -0.90 -6.37 2.82
CA VAL A 65 -2.09 -7.18 2.51
C VAL A 65 -3.12 -6.39 1.69
N MET A 66 -3.37 -5.13 2.04
CA MET A 66 -4.28 -4.27 1.28
C MET A 66 -3.74 -4.08 -0.14
N THR A 67 -2.44 -3.78 -0.27
CA THR A 67 -1.80 -3.54 -1.57
C THR A 67 -1.80 -4.79 -2.46
N SER A 68 -1.59 -5.99 -1.90
CA SER A 68 -1.68 -7.25 -2.65
C SER A 68 -3.11 -7.61 -3.04
N SER A 69 -4.07 -7.37 -2.15
CA SER A 69 -5.50 -7.55 -2.43
C SER A 69 -5.98 -6.62 -3.54
N GLN A 70 -5.50 -5.37 -3.55
CA GLN A 70 -5.74 -4.41 -4.62
C GLN A 70 -5.17 -4.88 -5.97
N GLU A 71 -3.99 -5.52 -5.97
CA GLU A 71 -3.41 -6.11 -7.19
C GLU A 71 -4.26 -7.27 -7.72
N ARG A 72 -4.69 -8.18 -6.83
CA ARG A 72 -5.54 -9.33 -7.20
C ARG A 72 -6.93 -8.90 -7.69
N LEU A 73 -7.54 -7.89 -7.07
CA LEU A 73 -8.81 -7.35 -7.55
C LEU A 73 -8.67 -6.76 -8.96
N LYS A 74 -7.52 -6.12 -9.23
CA LYS A 74 -7.22 -5.57 -10.55
C LYS A 74 -7.07 -6.64 -11.63
N THR A 75 -6.49 -7.81 -11.31
CA THR A 75 -6.32 -8.90 -12.29
C THR A 75 -7.62 -9.63 -12.59
N ILE A 76 -8.45 -9.85 -11.56
CA ILE A 76 -9.71 -10.60 -11.68
C ILE A 76 -10.81 -9.74 -12.32
N CYS A 77 -11.05 -8.53 -11.77
CA CYS A 77 -12.22 -7.73 -12.13
C CYS A 77 -11.93 -6.66 -13.19
N LYS A 78 -10.65 -6.35 -13.48
CA LYS A 78 -10.21 -5.23 -14.33
C LYS A 78 -11.04 -3.93 -14.10
N PRO A 79 -11.29 -3.52 -12.84
CA PRO A 79 -12.12 -2.37 -12.57
C PRO A 79 -11.42 -1.09 -13.02
N THR A 80 -12.21 -0.08 -13.38
CA THR A 80 -11.67 1.26 -13.61
C THR A 80 -11.13 1.85 -12.30
N ALA A 81 -10.19 2.80 -12.40
CA ALA A 81 -9.61 3.47 -11.22
C ALA A 81 -10.68 4.14 -10.34
N TYR A 82 -11.74 4.65 -10.96
CA TYR A 82 -12.84 5.32 -10.29
C TYR A 82 -13.72 4.35 -9.49
N GLU A 83 -14.04 3.18 -10.05
CA GLU A 83 -14.81 2.14 -9.35
C GLU A 83 -14.03 1.62 -8.13
N MET A 84 -12.74 1.31 -8.32
CA MET A 84 -11.88 0.84 -7.24
C MET A 84 -11.75 1.87 -6.11
N MET A 85 -11.63 3.15 -6.46
CA MET A 85 -11.59 4.25 -5.48
C MET A 85 -12.93 4.40 -4.74
N PHE A 86 -14.06 4.37 -5.45
CA PHE A 86 -15.38 4.54 -4.86
C PHE A 86 -15.69 3.42 -3.85
N TYR A 87 -15.52 2.16 -4.23
CA TYR A 87 -15.81 1.02 -3.35
C TYR A 87 -14.88 1.00 -2.12
N THR A 88 -13.59 1.26 -2.31
CA THR A 88 -12.65 1.26 -1.18
C THR A 88 -12.96 2.39 -0.21
N ASN A 89 -13.32 3.57 -0.71
CA ASN A 89 -13.71 4.71 0.14
C ASN A 89 -15.06 4.51 0.83
N ALA A 90 -16.03 3.90 0.16
CA ALA A 90 -17.34 3.61 0.75
C ALA A 90 -17.20 2.65 1.94
N TRP A 91 -16.43 1.56 1.76
CA TRP A 91 -16.12 0.64 2.85
C TRP A 91 -15.31 1.30 3.96
N ALA A 92 -14.29 2.09 3.62
CA ALA A 92 -13.49 2.83 4.60
C ALA A 92 -14.35 3.80 5.43
N LEU A 93 -15.28 4.52 4.78
CA LEU A 93 -16.21 5.42 5.45
C LEU A 93 -17.12 4.66 6.42
N GLY A 94 -17.67 3.52 6.01
CA GLY A 94 -18.49 2.67 6.88
C GLY A 94 -17.74 2.22 8.13
N PHE A 95 -16.56 1.60 7.96
CA PHE A 95 -15.75 1.14 9.09
C PHE A 95 -15.29 2.28 10.00
N LEU A 96 -14.80 3.39 9.44
CA LEU A 96 -14.34 4.54 10.22
C LEU A 96 -15.48 5.24 10.95
N SER A 97 -16.65 5.37 10.32
CA SER A 97 -17.83 5.93 10.98
C SER A 97 -18.27 5.07 12.17
N ALA A 98 -18.38 3.75 11.98
CA ALA A 98 -18.76 2.83 13.05
C ALA A 98 -17.77 2.89 14.22
N ALA A 99 -16.46 2.90 13.92
CA ALA A 99 -15.42 3.05 14.92
C ALA A 99 -15.49 4.41 15.65
N ALA A 100 -15.73 5.51 14.92
CA ALA A 100 -15.82 6.86 15.49
C ALA A 100 -17.05 7.07 16.38
N PHE A 101 -18.18 6.43 16.05
CA PHE A 101 -19.37 6.40 16.89
C PHE A 101 -19.15 5.53 18.14
N ALA A 102 -18.60 4.32 17.97
CA ALA A 102 -18.35 3.40 19.08
C ALA A 102 -17.36 3.95 20.11
N SER A 103 -16.34 4.69 19.66
CA SER A 103 -15.35 5.33 20.55
C SER A 103 -15.84 6.65 21.19
N GLY A 104 -16.99 7.17 20.75
CA GLY A 104 -17.51 8.48 21.15
C GLY A 104 -16.66 9.67 20.67
N GLN A 105 -15.65 9.43 19.84
CA GLN A 105 -14.74 10.47 19.34
C GLN A 105 -15.42 11.41 18.35
N TRP A 106 -16.43 10.94 17.63
CA TRP A 106 -17.22 11.77 16.72
C TRP A 106 -17.77 13.02 17.42
N VAL A 107 -18.41 12.85 18.58
CA VAL A 107 -19.04 13.94 19.34
C VAL A 107 -17.99 14.89 19.91
N LYS A 108 -16.88 14.36 20.46
CA LYS A 108 -15.79 15.17 20.99
C LYS A 108 -15.11 15.99 19.88
N GLY A 109 -14.90 15.38 18.72
CA GLY A 109 -14.28 16.03 17.57
C GLY A 109 -15.16 17.12 16.95
N SER A 110 -16.48 16.88 16.85
CA SER A 110 -17.41 17.87 16.30
C SER A 110 -17.57 19.10 17.20
N LEU A 111 -17.63 18.91 18.53
CA LEU A 111 -17.62 20.01 19.49
C LEU A 111 -16.32 20.82 19.42
N PHE A 112 -15.17 20.16 19.35
CA PHE A 112 -13.88 20.84 19.21
C PHE A 112 -13.78 21.68 17.92
N CYS A 113 -14.35 21.17 16.82
CA CYS A 113 -14.42 21.90 15.55
C CYS A 113 -15.37 23.10 15.62
N ALA A 114 -16.48 22.99 16.36
CA ALA A 114 -17.42 24.09 16.56
C ALA A 114 -16.79 25.22 17.40
N ASP A 115 -16.01 24.87 18.42
CA ASP A 115 -15.30 25.83 19.26
C ASP A 115 -14.13 26.52 18.53
N ASN A 116 -13.59 25.89 17.48
CA ASN A 116 -12.41 26.37 16.74
C ASN A 116 -12.65 26.39 15.22
N PRO A 117 -13.36 27.40 14.67
CA PRO A 117 -13.72 27.44 13.26
C PRO A 117 -12.52 27.51 12.31
N LEU A 118 -11.37 28.03 12.77
CA LEU A 118 -10.11 28.00 12.01
C LEU A 118 -9.62 26.57 11.75
N VAL A 119 -9.82 25.65 12.71
CA VAL A 119 -9.43 24.24 12.58
C VAL A 119 -10.28 23.56 11.51
N MET A 120 -11.57 23.91 11.42
CA MET A 120 -12.44 23.43 10.34
C MET A 120 -11.89 23.77 8.95
N GLY A 121 -11.36 24.98 8.77
CA GLY A 121 -10.69 25.38 7.52
C GLY A 121 -9.49 24.51 7.19
N TYR A 122 -8.63 24.22 8.17
CA TYR A 122 -7.48 23.33 7.99
C TYR A 122 -7.89 21.89 7.68
N VAL A 123 -8.93 21.38 8.35
CA VAL A 123 -9.47 20.03 8.09
C VAL A 123 -10.00 19.93 6.67
N VAL A 124 -10.81 20.89 6.22
CA VAL A 124 -11.35 20.90 4.85
C VAL A 124 -10.23 21.01 3.82
N ALA A 125 -9.25 21.91 4.02
CA ALA A 125 -8.11 22.04 3.11
C ALA A 125 -7.26 20.76 3.05
N PHE A 126 -7.04 20.13 4.21
CA PHE A 126 -6.35 18.84 4.30
C PHE A 126 -7.12 17.73 3.58
N SER A 127 -8.43 17.63 3.79
CA SER A 127 -9.30 16.64 3.14
C SER A 127 -9.36 16.83 1.62
N LEU A 128 -9.47 18.06 1.14
CA LEU A 128 -9.51 18.35 -0.30
C LEU A 128 -8.18 17.98 -0.96
N THR A 129 -7.06 18.35 -0.34
CA THR A 129 -5.72 18.00 -0.82
C THR A 129 -5.49 16.49 -0.79
N ALA A 130 -5.95 15.80 0.27
CA ALA A 130 -5.89 14.36 0.38
C ALA A 130 -6.71 13.65 -0.71
N ALA A 131 -7.92 14.15 -0.99
CA ALA A 131 -8.77 13.64 -2.06
C ALA A 131 -8.09 13.77 -3.44
N CYS A 132 -7.52 14.94 -3.75
CA CYS A 132 -6.73 15.15 -4.96
C CYS A 132 -5.54 14.18 -5.06
N GLY A 133 -4.78 14.00 -3.97
CA GLY A 133 -3.68 13.05 -3.93
C GLY A 133 -4.13 11.60 -4.13
N GLN A 134 -5.30 11.26 -3.60
CA GLN A 134 -5.85 9.92 -3.68
C GLN A 134 -6.24 9.54 -5.11
N PHE A 135 -6.78 10.46 -5.90
CA PHE A 135 -7.00 10.23 -7.34
C PHE A 135 -5.70 9.82 -8.05
N PHE A 136 -4.60 10.51 -7.77
CA PHE A 136 -3.30 10.21 -8.37
C PHE A 136 -2.77 8.82 -7.93
N ILE A 137 -3.00 8.43 -6.68
CA ILE A 137 -2.60 7.12 -6.16
C ILE A 137 -3.38 6.00 -6.86
N TYR A 138 -4.71 6.08 -6.95
CA TYR A 138 -5.51 5.06 -7.63
C TYR A 138 -5.22 5.00 -9.14
N TYR A 139 -5.02 6.16 -9.78
CA TYR A 139 -4.55 6.21 -11.17
C TYR A 139 -3.22 5.48 -11.33
N THR A 140 -2.24 5.75 -10.46
CA THR A 140 -0.94 5.08 -10.50
C THR A 140 -1.05 3.57 -10.28
N ILE A 141 -1.87 3.11 -9.34
CA ILE A 141 -2.07 1.69 -9.05
C ILE A 141 -2.68 0.96 -10.26
N THR A 142 -3.71 1.57 -10.87
CA THR A 142 -4.37 0.99 -12.05
C THR A 142 -3.49 1.04 -13.31
N THR A 143 -2.55 1.96 -13.43
CA THR A 143 -1.64 2.02 -14.60
C THR A 143 -0.32 1.25 -14.40
N PHE A 144 0.38 1.40 -13.26
CA PHE A 144 1.80 1.00 -13.11
C PHE A 144 2.09 -0.08 -12.05
N SER A 145 1.04 -0.73 -11.54
CA SER A 145 1.05 -1.68 -10.42
C SER A 145 1.28 -1.04 -9.05
N PRO A 146 0.78 -1.67 -7.97
CA PRO A 146 0.91 -1.10 -6.63
C PRO A 146 2.35 -1.00 -6.12
N LEU A 147 3.26 -1.89 -6.56
CA LEU A 147 4.68 -1.80 -6.23
C LEU A 147 5.31 -0.49 -6.72
N ALA A 148 4.99 -0.04 -7.94
CA ALA A 148 5.50 1.24 -8.45
C ALA A 148 4.97 2.43 -7.63
N CYS A 149 3.71 2.37 -7.20
CA CYS A 149 3.13 3.38 -6.30
C CYS A 149 3.86 3.43 -4.94
N ALA A 150 4.18 2.27 -4.36
CA ALA A 150 4.97 2.18 -3.14
C ALA A 150 6.40 2.75 -3.32
N THR A 151 7.01 2.57 -4.49
CA THR A 151 8.29 3.19 -4.84
C THR A 151 8.16 4.71 -4.90
N ILE A 152 7.21 5.24 -5.68
CA ILE A 152 7.00 6.70 -5.86
C ILE A 152 6.77 7.40 -4.52
N THR A 153 5.92 6.83 -3.67
CA THR A 153 5.63 7.40 -2.35
C THR A 153 6.82 7.35 -1.40
N THR A 154 7.63 6.28 -1.45
CA THR A 154 8.85 6.15 -0.65
C THR A 154 9.90 7.16 -1.10
N THR A 155 10.10 7.32 -2.41
CA THR A 155 10.96 8.34 -3.00
C THR A 155 10.53 9.73 -2.56
N ARG A 156 9.25 10.06 -2.65
CA ARG A 156 8.70 11.34 -2.16
C ARG A 156 9.01 11.56 -0.68
N LYS A 157 8.67 10.59 0.18
CA LYS A 157 8.93 10.67 1.64
C LYS A 157 10.41 10.91 1.92
N PHE A 158 11.29 10.22 1.19
CA PHE A 158 12.72 10.37 1.32
C PHE A 158 13.20 11.78 0.93
N PHE A 159 12.75 12.32 -0.20
CA PHE A 159 13.07 13.70 -0.59
C PHE A 159 12.57 14.72 0.42
N THR A 160 11.36 14.55 0.96
CA THR A 160 10.83 15.41 2.01
C THR A 160 11.71 15.36 3.27
N ILE A 161 12.23 14.19 3.65
CA ILE A 161 13.15 14.05 4.78
C ILE A 161 14.46 14.82 4.52
N VAL A 162 15.07 14.64 3.35
CA VAL A 162 16.33 15.34 2.99
C VAL A 162 16.10 16.85 2.97
N PHE A 163 15.03 17.31 2.30
CA PHE A 163 14.67 18.73 2.22
C PHE A 163 14.45 19.32 3.61
N SER A 164 13.70 18.62 4.47
CA SER A 164 13.47 19.03 5.85
C SER A 164 14.78 19.23 6.62
N VAL A 165 15.73 18.29 6.51
CA VAL A 165 17.02 18.40 7.22
C VAL A 165 17.86 19.59 6.71
N ILE A 166 17.83 19.86 5.40
CA ILE A 166 18.51 21.02 4.81
C ILE A 166 17.88 22.32 5.30
N THR A 167 16.55 22.43 5.27
CA THR A 167 15.82 23.65 5.68
C THR A 167 15.93 23.92 7.18
N PHE A 168 15.93 22.90 8.03
CA PHE A 168 16.08 23.04 9.49
C PHE A 168 17.55 23.19 9.94
N GLY A 169 18.51 23.26 9.00
CA GLY A 169 19.91 23.54 9.30
C GLY A 169 20.61 22.48 10.15
N HIS A 170 20.10 21.24 10.17
CA HIS A 170 20.76 20.16 10.89
C HIS A 170 22.01 19.72 10.14
N SER A 171 23.16 19.70 10.81
CA SER A 171 24.43 19.25 10.24
C SER A 171 24.34 17.77 9.84
N ILE A 172 24.29 17.52 8.53
CA ILE A 172 24.25 16.16 7.99
C ILE A 172 25.65 15.54 8.14
N SER A 173 25.75 14.47 8.92
CA SER A 173 27.00 13.72 9.07
C SER A 173 27.40 13.06 7.75
N LEU A 174 28.71 12.89 7.51
CA LEU A 174 29.23 12.20 6.32
C LEU A 174 28.61 10.79 6.15
N LYS A 175 28.29 10.11 7.26
CA LYS A 175 27.59 8.82 7.28
C LYS A 175 26.14 8.90 6.76
N GLN A 176 25.44 10.00 7.04
CA GLN A 176 24.09 10.25 6.54
C GLN A 176 24.10 10.54 5.04
N TRP A 177 25.09 11.30 4.55
CA TRP A 177 25.30 11.51 3.11
C TRP A 177 25.56 10.20 2.36
N GLY A 178 26.32 9.28 2.95
CA GLY A 178 26.48 7.91 2.42
C GLY A 178 25.15 7.15 2.29
N GLY A 179 24.29 7.22 3.31
CA GLY A 179 22.94 6.64 3.26
C GLY A 179 22.08 7.27 2.16
N VAL A 180 22.16 8.59 1.98
CA VAL A 180 21.45 9.30 0.90
C VAL A 180 21.91 8.83 -0.47
N ALA A 181 23.23 8.78 -0.72
CA ALA A 181 23.79 8.29 -1.97
C ALA A 181 23.31 6.86 -2.28
N MET A 182 23.28 5.97 -1.28
CA MET A 182 22.81 4.60 -1.44
C MET A 182 21.34 4.52 -1.87
N VAL A 183 20.46 5.37 -1.31
CA VAL A 183 19.04 5.42 -1.72
C VAL A 183 18.89 5.89 -3.16
N PHE A 184 19.64 6.92 -3.58
CA PHE A 184 19.63 7.39 -4.98
C PHE A 184 20.12 6.33 -5.95
N VAL A 185 21.17 5.58 -5.61
CA VAL A 185 21.66 4.46 -6.42
C VAL A 185 20.60 3.36 -6.51
N GLY A 186 19.93 3.01 -5.41
CA GLY A 186 18.86 2.01 -5.40
C GLY A 186 17.66 2.39 -6.28
N ILE A 187 17.23 3.65 -6.23
CA ILE A 187 16.14 4.17 -7.09
C ILE A 187 16.60 4.24 -8.56
N GLY A 188 17.81 4.72 -8.82
CA GLY A 188 18.38 4.78 -10.17
C GLY A 188 18.50 3.40 -10.80
N PHE A 189 18.96 2.41 -10.04
CA PHE A 189 19.06 1.02 -10.48
C PHE A 189 17.68 0.40 -10.76
N TYR A 190 16.67 0.70 -9.94
CA TYR A 190 15.28 0.31 -10.16
C TYR A 190 14.73 0.87 -11.48
N MET A 191 14.95 2.17 -11.73
CA MET A 191 14.48 2.84 -12.95
C MET A 191 15.21 2.34 -14.21
N HIS A 192 16.53 2.13 -14.12
CA HIS A 192 17.33 1.66 -15.25
C HIS A 192 17.01 0.19 -15.62
N GLY A 193 16.73 -0.65 -14.63
CA GLY A 193 16.29 -2.02 -14.84
C GLY A 193 14.95 -2.11 -15.59
N LYS A 194 14.06 -1.15 -15.38
CA LYS A 194 12.75 -1.07 -16.04
C LYS A 194 12.84 -0.60 -17.50
N HIS A 195 13.87 0.18 -17.86
CA HIS A 195 14.05 0.73 -19.22
C HIS A 195 14.60 -0.29 -20.23
N LYS A 196 15.35 -1.31 -19.78
CA LYS A 196 15.89 -2.39 -20.65
C LYS A 196 14.93 -3.54 -20.92
N ARG A 197 13.72 -3.52 -20.36
CA ARG A 197 12.66 -4.47 -20.70
C ARG A 197 11.62 -3.74 -21.55
N PRO A 198 11.62 -3.88 -22.90
CA PRO A 198 10.47 -3.47 -23.67
C PRO A 198 9.30 -4.33 -23.21
N ARG A 199 8.28 -3.69 -22.64
CA ARG A 199 6.85 -4.08 -22.53
C ARG A 199 6.44 -5.57 -22.44
N ASP A 200 7.27 -6.46 -21.93
CA ASP A 200 6.89 -7.84 -21.68
C ASP A 200 7.18 -8.22 -20.23
N GLU A 201 6.15 -8.80 -19.62
CA GLU A 201 6.16 -9.47 -18.31
C GLU A 201 5.98 -8.61 -17.05
N GLY A 202 4.95 -7.78 -17.11
CA GLY A 202 3.95 -7.75 -16.04
C GLY A 202 2.85 -8.81 -16.20
N GLY A 203 3.12 -9.99 -16.81
CA GLY A 203 2.03 -10.88 -17.23
C GLY A 203 2.35 -12.16 -18.02
N HIS A 204 3.44 -12.88 -17.73
CA HIS A 204 3.65 -14.25 -18.20
C HIS A 204 4.45 -14.94 -17.08
N ASP A 205 3.81 -15.61 -16.12
CA ASP A 205 3.67 -17.08 -16.16
C ASP A 205 2.54 -17.60 -15.22
N LEU A 206 1.55 -16.77 -14.87
CA LEU A 206 0.44 -17.15 -13.96
C LEU A 206 -0.92 -17.16 -14.64
N ARG A 207 -1.02 -16.66 -15.87
CA ARG A 207 -2.28 -16.58 -16.62
C ARG A 207 -2.80 -17.94 -17.07
N HIS A 208 -1.92 -18.94 -17.18
CA HIS A 208 -2.32 -20.33 -17.42
C HIS A 208 -2.69 -21.04 -16.11
N ASP A 209 -1.85 -20.95 -15.07
CA ASP A 209 -2.07 -21.65 -13.79
C ASP A 209 -3.27 -21.13 -12.97
N GLU A 210 -3.49 -19.80 -12.88
CA GLU A 210 -4.66 -19.26 -12.15
C GLU A 210 -5.95 -19.37 -12.95
N SER A 211 -5.89 -19.37 -14.28
CA SER A 211 -7.06 -19.61 -15.13
C SER A 211 -7.46 -21.08 -15.08
N GLU A 212 -6.51 -22.03 -15.08
CA GLU A 212 -6.81 -23.45 -14.89
C GLU A 212 -7.29 -23.74 -13.47
N ALA A 213 -6.71 -23.12 -12.44
CA ALA A 213 -7.20 -23.28 -11.06
C ALA A 213 -8.59 -22.66 -10.85
N SER A 214 -8.86 -21.48 -11.42
CA SER A 214 -10.18 -20.84 -11.31
C SER A 214 -11.23 -21.56 -12.17
N MET A 215 -10.85 -22.10 -13.33
CA MET A 215 -11.73 -22.93 -14.16
C MET A 215 -12.02 -24.28 -13.48
N ARG A 216 -11.05 -24.89 -12.79
CA ARG A 216 -11.26 -26.08 -11.95
C ARG A 216 -12.15 -25.80 -10.73
N LEU A 217 -12.03 -24.64 -10.09
CA LEU A 217 -12.92 -24.26 -8.98
C LEU A 217 -14.34 -23.91 -9.44
N LEU A 218 -14.52 -23.46 -10.69
CA LEU A 218 -15.84 -23.31 -11.29
C LEU A 218 -16.42 -24.67 -11.73
N GLU A 219 -15.63 -25.60 -12.27
CA GLU A 219 -16.07 -26.97 -12.57
C GLU A 219 -16.42 -27.76 -11.30
N GLU A 220 -15.63 -27.64 -10.23
CA GLU A 220 -15.96 -28.28 -8.93
C GLU A 220 -17.15 -27.60 -8.25
N GLY A 221 -17.33 -26.29 -8.42
CA GLY A 221 -18.48 -25.54 -7.88
C GLY A 221 -19.81 -25.76 -8.63
N ASP A 222 -19.78 -26.03 -9.94
CA ASP A 222 -20.99 -26.32 -10.74
C ASP A 222 -21.48 -27.77 -10.56
N CYS A 223 -20.58 -28.70 -10.22
CA CYS A 223 -20.95 -30.08 -9.92
C CYS A 223 -21.82 -30.21 -8.66
N ASP A 224 -21.70 -29.31 -7.68
CA ASP A 224 -22.58 -29.28 -6.51
C ASP A 224 -23.93 -28.58 -6.79
N ALA A 225 -23.96 -27.61 -7.72
CA ALA A 225 -25.18 -26.91 -8.11
C ALA A 225 -26.13 -27.77 -8.97
N SER A 226 -25.58 -28.71 -9.75
CA SER A 226 -26.37 -29.64 -10.57
C SER A 226 -27.01 -30.80 -9.79
N PHE A 227 -26.66 -31.00 -8.50
CA PHE A 227 -27.29 -32.02 -7.65
C PHE A 227 -28.52 -31.49 -6.87
N ILE A 228 -28.70 -30.17 -6.76
CA ILE A 228 -29.80 -29.54 -5.99
C ILE A 228 -31.00 -29.15 -6.88
N ASP A 229 -30.95 -29.33 -8.20
CA ASP A 229 -32.10 -29.11 -9.10
C ASP A 229 -32.70 -30.42 -9.66
N ARG A 230 -33.12 -31.31 -8.75
CA ARG A 230 -34.17 -32.30 -9.09
C ARG A 230 -35.47 -31.92 -8.39
N ARG A 231 -36.25 -31.03 -9.01
CA ARG A 231 -37.69 -30.93 -8.71
C ARG A 231 -38.35 -32.30 -8.97
N PRO A 232 -39.31 -32.73 -8.12
CA PRO A 232 -40.13 -33.90 -8.41
C PRO A 232 -41.04 -33.61 -9.62
N PRO A 233 -41.35 -34.61 -10.47
CA PRO A 233 -42.30 -34.43 -11.55
C PRO A 233 -43.68 -34.15 -10.97
N SER A 234 -44.24 -33.00 -11.34
CA SER A 234 -45.65 -32.70 -11.12
C SER A 234 -46.44 -33.50 -12.15
N SER A 235 -47.23 -34.43 -11.64
CA SER A 235 -48.34 -35.08 -12.33
C SER A 235 -49.31 -34.05 -12.90
N LEU A 236 -49.52 -34.06 -14.21
CA LEU A 236 -50.79 -33.73 -14.86
C LEU A 236 -50.74 -34.17 -16.33
N GLU A 237 -51.78 -34.94 -16.68
CA GLU A 237 -52.15 -35.59 -17.95
C GLU A 237 -51.48 -36.94 -18.28
#